data_AF-A0A2N1WIA5-F1
#
_entry.id   AF-A0A2N1WIA5-F1
#
_cell.length_a   1.000
_cell.length_b   1.000
_cell.length_c   1.000
_cell.angle_alpha   90.00
_cell.angle_beta   90.00
_cell.angle_gamma   90.00
#
_symmetry.space_group_name_H-M   'P 1'
#
loop_
_entity.id
_entity.type
_entity.pdbx_description
1 polymer ?
#
loop_
_entity_poly.entity_id
_entity_poly.type
_entity_poly.pdbx_seq_one_letter_code
_entity_poly.pdbx_strand_id
1 'polypeptide(L)'
;MIELLTASGNAPFSVALLVMLGLLVFELIAVISGMGVNELLDDFLAANVDLPDLPEMPDEITGSDLSSGIEGTSAPEAGSLIGRVLAWLYVGKVPVLIVLVVFLAIFGLIGLAGQTMLRELTGLALPGLIAAPVVFFISLPAVRWCAGGLARILPKDETSAVSTRSFVGRT
;
A
#
# COMPACT_ATOMS: atom_id res chain seq x y z
N MET A 1 11.02 22.06 15.76
CA MET A 1 10.31 20.88 15.18
C MET A 1 9.84 21.14 13.75
N ILE A 2 9.10 22.22 13.48
CA ILE A 2 8.69 22.57 12.10
C ILE A 2 9.86 22.78 11.13
N GLU A 3 11.00 23.26 11.63
CA GLU A 3 12.23 23.45 10.87
C GLU A 3 12.77 22.16 10.23
N LEU A 4 12.53 21.01 10.87
CA LEU A 4 12.91 19.71 10.31
C LEU A 4 12.05 19.34 9.10
N LEU A 5 10.78 19.73 9.11
CA LEU A 5 9.83 19.44 8.02
C LEU A 5 10.07 20.38 6.81
N THR A 6 10.51 21.61 7.05
CA THR A 6 10.73 22.60 5.99
C THR A 6 12.19 22.71 5.54
N ALA A 7 13.09 21.90 6.10
CA ALA A 7 14.50 21.87 5.72
C ALA A 7 14.68 21.52 4.24
N SER A 8 15.67 22.16 3.61
CA SER A 8 16.02 21.89 2.21
C SER A 8 16.34 20.40 2.01
N GLY A 9 15.67 19.75 1.06
CA GLY A 9 15.79 18.32 0.79
C GLY A 9 14.73 17.43 1.46
N ASN A 10 13.99 17.94 2.45
CA ASN A 10 12.97 17.17 3.18
C ASN A 10 11.55 17.32 2.59
N ALA A 11 11.36 18.30 1.70
CA ALA A 11 10.08 18.61 1.05
C ALA A 11 9.27 17.39 0.56
N PRO A 12 9.83 16.42 -0.21
CA PRO A 12 9.02 15.29 -0.70
C PRO A 12 8.46 14.43 0.44
N PHE A 13 9.22 14.26 1.53
CA PHE A 13 8.83 13.42 2.66
C PHE A 13 7.80 14.13 3.54
N SER A 14 7.97 15.43 3.77
CA SER A 14 7.00 16.21 4.54
C SER A 14 5.69 16.41 3.78
N VAL A 15 5.73 16.60 2.46
CA VAL A 15 4.52 16.62 1.63
C VAL A 15 3.81 15.27 1.68
N ALA A 16 4.54 14.15 1.61
CA ALA A 16 3.93 12.83 1.75
C ALA A 16 3.21 12.65 3.10
N LEU A 17 3.82 13.08 4.22
CA LEU A 17 3.16 13.03 5.53
C LEU A 17 1.96 13.97 5.63
N LEU A 18 2.02 15.14 5.01
CA LEU A 18 0.90 16.08 4.97
C LEU A 18 -0.29 15.50 4.17
N VAL A 19 -0.01 14.90 3.02
CA VAL A 19 -1.03 14.23 2.20
C VAL A 19 -1.59 13.03 2.96
N MET A 20 -0.75 12.23 3.62
CA MET A 20 -1.19 11.10 4.45
C MET A 20 -2.16 11.54 5.54
N LEU A 21 -1.81 12.61 6.26
CA LEU A 21 -2.67 13.16 7.31
C LEU A 21 -3.98 13.70 6.74
N GLY A 22 -3.93 14.35 5.57
CA GLY A 22 -5.11 14.80 4.84
C GLY A 22 -6.03 13.63 4.45
N LEU A 23 -5.47 12.54 3.94
CA LEU A 23 -6.22 11.31 3.61
C LEU A 23 -6.81 10.66 4.86
N LEU A 24 -6.09 10.62 5.97
CA LEU A 24 -6.59 10.08 7.24
C LEU A 24 -7.78 10.89 7.76
N VAL A 25 -7.68 12.23 7.71
CA VAL A 25 -8.80 13.11 8.11
C VAL A 25 -9.99 12.92 7.17
N PHE A 26 -9.75 12.83 5.87
CA PHE A 26 -10.79 12.57 4.88
C PHE A 26 -11.48 11.22 5.12
N GLU A 27 -10.70 10.18 5.41
CA GLU A 27 -11.21 8.85 5.75
C GLU A 27 -12.08 8.87 7.00
N LEU A 28 -11.65 9.58 8.06
CA LEU A 28 -12.48 9.76 9.26
C LEU A 28 -13.82 10.40 8.95
N ILE A 29 -13.83 11.43 8.09
CA ILE A 29 -15.06 12.10 7.66
C ILE A 29 -15.94 11.17 6.83
N ALA A 30 -15.35 10.40 5.92
CA ALA A 30 -16.05 9.42 5.09
C ALA A 30 -16.72 8.34 5.96
N VAL A 31 -16.01 7.81 6.95
CA VAL A 31 -16.53 6.84 7.92
C VAL A 31 -17.72 7.40 8.70
N ILE A 32 -17.63 8.64 9.19
CA ILE A 32 -18.74 9.30 9.91
C ILE A 32 -19.95 9.52 9.00
N SER A 33 -19.71 9.80 7.72
CA SER A 33 -20.75 10.05 6.72
C SER A 33 -21.36 8.75 6.16
N GLY A 34 -20.77 7.59 6.47
CA GLY A 34 -21.13 6.30 5.88
C GLY A 34 -20.77 6.17 4.40
N MET A 35 -19.82 6.96 3.90
CA MET A 35 -19.39 6.94 2.50
C MET A 35 -18.26 5.92 2.29
N GLY A 36 -18.47 4.96 1.38
CA GLY A 36 -17.46 3.97 0.97
C GLY A 36 -16.44 4.55 -0.03
N VAL A 37 -15.65 5.54 0.37
CA VAL A 37 -14.60 6.12 -0.52
C VAL A 37 -13.61 5.05 -0.97
N ASN A 38 -13.28 4.11 -0.08
CA ASN A 38 -12.41 3.01 -0.42
C ASN A 38 -12.97 2.12 -1.53
N GLU A 39 -14.28 1.81 -1.51
CA GLU A 39 -14.93 1.00 -2.55
C GLU A 39 -14.82 1.67 -3.92
N LEU A 40 -15.05 2.99 -4.01
CA LEU A 40 -14.90 3.74 -5.26
C LEU A 40 -13.48 3.68 -5.82
N LEU A 41 -12.48 3.66 -4.93
CA LEU A 41 -11.07 3.62 -5.31
C LEU A 41 -10.65 2.22 -5.74
N ASP A 42 -11.13 1.19 -5.04
CA ASP A 42 -10.91 -0.22 -5.36
C ASP A 42 -11.56 -0.56 -6.71
N ASP A 43 -12.80 -0.10 -6.95
CA ASP A 43 -13.52 -0.26 -8.22
C ASP A 43 -12.81 0.45 -9.38
N PHE A 44 -12.36 1.69 -9.18
CA PHE A 44 -11.59 2.42 -10.18
C PHE A 44 -10.28 1.70 -10.50
N LEU A 45 -9.59 1.16 -9.48
CA LEU A 45 -8.33 0.46 -9.69
C LEU A 45 -8.55 -0.87 -10.42
N ALA A 46 -9.58 -1.65 -10.05
CA ALA A 46 -9.95 -2.88 -10.72
C ALA A 46 -10.39 -2.66 -12.19
N ALA A 47 -11.03 -1.53 -12.49
CA ALA A 47 -11.44 -1.19 -13.84
C ALA A 47 -10.27 -0.76 -14.76
N ASN A 48 -9.17 -0.25 -14.19
CA ASN A 48 -8.06 0.34 -14.95
C ASN A 48 -6.75 -0.46 -14.87
N VAL A 49 -6.64 -1.41 -13.94
CA VAL A 49 -5.44 -2.20 -13.72
C VAL A 49 -5.84 -3.67 -13.67
N ASP A 50 -5.20 -4.50 -14.50
CA ASP A 50 -5.32 -5.95 -14.38
C ASP A 50 -4.52 -6.42 -13.17
N LEU A 51 -5.19 -6.62 -12.04
CA LEU A 51 -4.62 -7.29 -10.88
C LEU A 51 -4.55 -8.80 -11.20
N PRO A 52 -3.40 -9.46 -10.99
CA PRO A 52 -3.33 -10.90 -11.13
C PRO A 52 -4.26 -11.59 -10.11
N ASP A 53 -4.87 -12.71 -10.50
CA ASP A 53 -5.63 -13.56 -9.59
C ASP A 53 -4.71 -13.99 -8.44
N LEU A 54 -4.87 -13.32 -7.30
CA LEU A 54 -4.03 -13.55 -6.14
C LEU A 54 -4.32 -14.97 -5.61
N PRO A 55 -3.34 -15.89 -5.56
CA PRO A 55 -3.53 -17.12 -4.81
C PRO A 55 -3.89 -16.75 -3.37
N GLU A 56 -4.89 -17.45 -2.82
CA GLU A 56 -5.18 -17.40 -1.40
C GLU A 56 -3.89 -17.74 -0.66
N MET A 57 -3.46 -16.84 0.24
CA MET A 57 -2.15 -16.95 0.88
C MET A 57 -2.07 -18.26 1.67
N PRO A 58 -1.03 -19.09 1.51
CA PRO A 58 -0.62 -20.03 2.55
C PRO A 58 -0.19 -19.21 3.78
N ASP A 59 -0.49 -19.70 4.98
CA ASP A 59 -0.34 -18.98 6.26
C ASP A 59 1.12 -18.58 6.63
N GLU A 60 2.12 -18.94 5.84
CA GLU A 60 3.54 -18.73 6.14
C GLU A 60 4.16 -17.55 5.37
N ILE A 61 4.64 -16.57 6.15
CA ILE A 61 5.56 -15.54 5.66
C ILE A 61 6.97 -16.16 5.72
N THR A 62 7.32 -16.97 4.73
CA THR A 62 8.72 -17.33 4.52
C THR A 62 9.24 -16.48 3.37
N GLY A 63 10.20 -15.59 3.67
CA GLY A 63 10.89 -14.75 2.70
C GLY A 63 11.76 -15.53 1.69
N SER A 64 11.41 -16.78 1.39
CA SER A 64 12.10 -17.66 0.44
C SER A 64 11.53 -17.57 -0.98
N ASP A 65 10.32 -17.05 -1.17
CA ASP A 65 9.64 -17.16 -2.48
C ASP A 65 9.93 -15.99 -3.41
N LEU A 66 10.82 -15.07 -3.00
CA LEU A 66 11.29 -13.97 -3.85
C LEU A 66 12.48 -14.37 -4.76
N SER A 67 12.87 -15.65 -4.79
CA SER A 67 13.90 -16.15 -5.72
C SER A 67 13.45 -17.24 -6.70
N SER A 68 12.23 -17.75 -6.65
CA SER A 68 11.74 -18.80 -7.57
C SER A 68 10.77 -18.27 -8.64
N GLY A 69 11.18 -17.21 -9.34
CA GLY A 69 10.40 -16.60 -10.42
C GLY A 69 11.15 -16.43 -11.75
N ILE A 70 12.36 -16.96 -11.88
CA ILE A 70 13.10 -17.05 -13.16
C ILE A 70 13.25 -18.53 -13.52
N GLU A 71 12.12 -19.23 -13.67
CA GLU A 71 12.07 -20.46 -14.46
C GLU A 71 11.20 -20.16 -15.68
N GLY A 72 11.85 -20.17 -16.84
CA GLY A 72 11.19 -19.98 -18.12
C GLY A 72 10.30 -21.17 -18.49
N THR A 73 9.55 -20.96 -19.57
CA THR A 73 8.75 -21.94 -20.34
C THR A 73 7.24 -22.01 -20.06
N SER A 74 6.58 -20.87 -20.13
CA SER A 74 5.40 -20.65 -20.98
C SER A 74 5.11 -19.15 -20.92
N ALA A 75 4.86 -18.51 -22.06
CA ALA A 75 4.60 -17.07 -22.12
C ALA A 75 3.61 -16.69 -21.00
N PRO A 76 4.00 -15.88 -20.01
CA PRO A 76 3.07 -15.49 -18.96
C PRO A 76 2.07 -14.57 -19.64
N GLU A 77 0.78 -14.84 -19.45
CA GLU A 77 -0.27 -13.87 -19.77
C GLU A 77 0.18 -12.52 -19.20
N ALA A 78 0.36 -11.55 -20.08
CA ALA A 78 1.05 -10.30 -19.77
C ALA A 78 0.14 -9.39 -18.93
N GLY A 79 -0.21 -9.83 -17.73
CA GLY A 79 -0.81 -8.96 -16.72
C GLY A 79 0.10 -7.77 -16.48
N SER A 80 -0.51 -6.60 -16.31
CA SER A 80 0.18 -5.32 -16.13
C SER A 80 1.28 -5.44 -15.07
N LEU A 81 2.51 -4.98 -15.39
CA LEU A 81 3.62 -4.94 -14.43
C LEU A 81 3.24 -4.16 -13.17
N ILE A 82 2.43 -3.10 -13.34
CA ILE A 82 1.85 -2.31 -12.26
C ILE A 82 0.92 -3.19 -11.40
N GLY A 83 0.07 -4.00 -12.01
CA GLY A 83 -0.84 -4.92 -11.32
C GLY A 83 -0.10 -5.94 -10.46
N ARG A 84 1.01 -6.49 -10.95
CA ARG A 84 1.87 -7.40 -10.17
C ARG A 84 2.52 -6.72 -8.97
N VAL A 85 2.97 -5.47 -9.10
CA VAL A 85 3.54 -4.70 -7.99
C VAL A 85 2.47 -4.33 -6.96
N LEU A 86 1.27 -3.92 -7.40
CA LEU A 86 0.14 -3.60 -6.52
C LEU A 86 -0.33 -4.85 -5.74
N ALA A 87 -0.50 -5.98 -6.43
CA ALA A 87 -0.80 -7.27 -5.83
C ALA A 87 0.25 -7.69 -4.80
N TRP A 88 1.54 -7.46 -5.09
CA TRP A 88 2.63 -7.67 -4.15
C TRP A 88 2.55 -6.73 -2.94
N LEU A 89 1.95 -5.55 -3.06
CA LEU A 89 1.69 -4.63 -1.95
C LEU A 89 0.39 -4.94 -1.18
N TYR A 90 -0.22 -6.11 -1.38
CA TYR A 90 -1.51 -6.53 -0.80
C TYR A 90 -2.75 -5.78 -1.28
N VAL A 91 -2.64 -5.04 -2.39
CA VAL A 91 -3.84 -4.45 -3.04
C VAL A 91 -4.77 -5.56 -3.52
N GLY A 92 -6.07 -5.42 -3.25
CA GLY A 92 -7.10 -6.44 -3.48
C GLY A 92 -7.35 -7.38 -2.29
N LYS A 93 -6.43 -7.40 -1.30
CA LYS A 93 -6.65 -8.04 0.02
C LYS A 93 -6.92 -7.02 1.11
N VAL A 94 -6.36 -5.83 0.95
CA VAL A 94 -6.53 -4.67 1.83
C VAL A 94 -7.07 -3.51 0.98
N PRO A 95 -8.04 -2.74 1.50
CA PRO A 95 -8.44 -1.43 1.00
C PRO A 95 -7.28 -0.61 0.42
N VAL A 96 -7.36 -0.19 -0.85
CA VAL A 96 -6.29 0.57 -1.53
C VAL A 96 -5.93 1.83 -0.74
N LEU A 97 -6.92 2.50 -0.15
CA LEU A 97 -6.70 3.71 0.62
C LEU A 97 -5.78 3.44 1.83
N ILE A 98 -5.96 2.31 2.52
CA ILE A 98 -5.12 1.98 3.67
C ILE A 98 -3.70 1.66 3.23
N VAL A 99 -3.53 0.89 2.14
CA VAL A 99 -2.20 0.60 1.58
C VAL A 99 -1.48 1.90 1.20
N LEU A 100 -2.20 2.86 0.60
CA LEU A 100 -1.67 4.18 0.24
C LEU A 100 -1.25 4.98 1.48
N VAL A 101 -2.08 5.04 2.53
CA VAL A 101 -1.76 5.73 3.79
C VAL A 101 -0.51 5.12 4.45
N VAL A 102 -0.43 3.79 4.51
CA VAL A 102 0.75 3.08 5.04
C VAL A 102 2.00 3.38 4.21
N PHE A 103 1.87 3.38 2.88
CA PHE A 103 2.97 3.73 1.98
C PHE A 103 3.49 5.15 2.22
N LEU A 104 2.61 6.16 2.22
CA LEU A 104 3.02 7.55 2.48
C LEU A 104 3.61 7.74 3.88
N ALA A 105 3.05 7.08 4.89
CA ALA A 105 3.55 7.13 6.26
C ALA A 105 4.98 6.59 6.34
N ILE A 106 5.22 5.40 5.80
CA ILE A 106 6.55 4.77 5.82
C ILE A 106 7.54 5.55 4.96
N PHE A 107 7.16 5.97 3.75
CA PHE A 107 8.00 6.78 2.89
C PHE A 107 8.41 8.11 3.57
N GLY A 108 7.44 8.80 4.18
CA GLY A 108 7.69 10.06 4.88
C GLY A 108 8.59 9.88 6.11
N LEU A 109 8.33 8.85 6.93
CA LEU A 109 9.11 8.57 8.14
C LEU A 109 10.54 8.12 7.81
N ILE A 110 10.71 7.15 6.91
CA ILE A 110 12.04 6.68 6.49
C ILE A 110 12.82 7.82 5.82
N GLY A 111 12.16 8.63 5.00
CA GLY A 111 12.81 9.75 4.32
C GLY A 111 13.30 10.84 5.28
N LEU A 112 12.48 11.22 6.25
CA LEU A 112 12.88 12.18 7.28
C LEU A 112 13.99 11.61 8.17
N ALA A 113 13.83 10.38 8.65
CA ALA A 113 14.83 9.71 9.49
C ALA A 113 16.16 9.53 8.74
N GLY A 114 16.10 9.18 7.46
CA GLY A 114 17.27 9.04 6.58
C GLY A 114 17.97 10.38 6.36
N GLN A 115 17.23 11.46 6.09
CA GLN A 115 17.80 12.80 5.93
C GLN A 115 18.42 13.33 7.23
N THR A 116 17.80 13.09 8.40
CA THR A 116 18.38 13.49 9.69
C THR A 116 19.66 12.72 9.97
N MET A 117 19.64 11.40 9.78
CA MET A 117 20.81 10.57 10.02
C MET A 117 21.95 10.94 9.08
N LEU A 118 21.66 11.18 7.80
CA LEU A 118 22.66 11.60 6.83
C LEU A 118 23.30 12.95 7.19
N ARG A 119 22.51 13.93 7.65
CA ARG A 119 23.05 15.22 8.14
C ARG A 119 23.95 15.03 9.34
N GLU A 120 23.59 14.17 10.27
CA GLU A 120 24.42 13.89 11.45
C GLU A 120 25.75 13.22 11.08
N LEU A 121 25.73 12.31 10.10
CA LEU A 121 26.92 11.56 9.67
C LEU A 121 27.85 12.36 8.74
N THR A 122 27.30 13.17 7.83
CA THR A 122 28.07 13.80 6.74
C THR A 122 28.07 15.33 6.78
N GLY A 123 27.24 15.95 7.64
CA GLY A 123 27.03 17.40 7.68
C GLY A 123 26.20 17.95 6.52
N LEU A 124 25.79 17.09 5.57
CA LEU A 124 25.07 17.47 4.36
C LEU A 124 23.73 16.72 4.27
N ALA A 125 22.77 17.33 3.58
CA ALA A 125 21.55 16.65 3.18
C ALA A 125 21.54 16.42 1.69
N LEU A 126 20.99 15.28 1.30
CA LEU A 126 20.79 14.99 -0.10
C LEU A 126 19.69 15.89 -0.67
N PRO A 127 19.83 16.37 -1.92
CA PRO A 127 18.72 16.99 -2.63
C PRO A 127 17.51 16.06 -2.63
N GLY A 128 16.34 16.58 -2.29
CA GLY A 128 15.12 15.77 -2.12
C GLY A 128 14.76 14.97 -3.36
N LEU A 129 15.06 15.48 -4.55
CA LEU A 129 14.83 14.81 -5.83
C LEU A 129 15.63 13.50 -5.98
N ILE A 130 16.83 13.43 -5.37
CA ILE A 130 17.70 12.24 -5.39
C ILE A 130 17.35 11.32 -4.22
N ALA A 131 17.06 11.90 -3.05
CA ALA A 131 16.67 11.12 -1.88
C ALA A 131 15.35 10.37 -2.09
N ALA A 132 14.38 11.00 -2.76
CA ALA A 132 13.05 10.43 -2.98
C ALA A 132 13.05 9.05 -3.66
N PRO A 133 13.69 8.83 -4.83
CA PRO A 133 13.71 7.51 -5.45
C PRO A 133 14.44 6.46 -4.60
N VAL A 134 15.52 6.83 -3.92
CA VAL A 134 16.24 5.90 -3.02
C VAL A 134 15.33 5.44 -1.88
N VAL A 135 14.68 6.40 -1.21
CA VAL A 135 13.75 6.11 -0.11
C VAL A 135 12.51 5.37 -0.59
N PHE A 136 12.04 5.65 -1.81
CA PHE A 136 10.92 4.94 -2.43
C PHE A 136 11.19 3.43 -2.51
N PHE A 137 12.35 3.01 -3.01
CA PHE A 137 12.66 1.58 -3.07
C PHE A 137 12.87 0.95 -1.68
N ILE A 138 13.45 1.70 -0.75
CA ILE A 138 13.66 1.24 0.63
C ILE A 138 12.33 1.10 1.38
N SER A 139 11.32 1.92 1.08
CA SER A 139 10.03 1.85 1.76
C SER A 139 9.19 0.64 1.32
N LEU A 140 9.32 0.17 0.07
CA LEU A 140 8.47 -0.90 -0.47
C LEU A 140 8.45 -2.19 0.40
N PRO A 141 9.58 -2.76 0.85
CA PRO A 141 9.56 -3.94 1.72
C PRO A 141 8.87 -3.69 3.07
N ALA A 142 9.11 -2.52 3.68
CA ALA A 142 8.49 -2.15 4.94
C ALA A 142 6.98 -2.00 4.80
N VAL A 143 6.52 -1.41 3.69
CA VAL A 143 5.09 -1.28 3.39
C VAL A 143 4.44 -2.64 3.19
N ARG A 144 5.10 -3.56 2.48
CA ARG A 144 4.58 -4.93 2.34
C ARG A 144 4.44 -5.65 3.68
N TRP A 145 5.40 -5.51 4.60
CA TRP A 145 5.28 -6.11 5.93
C TRP A 145 4.12 -5.51 6.73
N CYS A 146 3.98 -4.19 6.73
CA CYS A 146 2.88 -3.52 7.43
C CYS A 146 1.50 -3.86 6.82
N ALA A 147 1.38 -3.81 5.50
CA ALA A 147 0.14 -4.16 4.80
C ALA A 147 -0.24 -5.63 4.99
N GLY A 148 0.74 -6.55 4.95
CA GLY A 148 0.50 -7.96 5.22
C GLY A 148 0.09 -8.24 6.66
N GLY A 149 0.65 -7.50 7.63
CA GLY A 149 0.18 -7.55 9.02
C GLY A 149 -1.27 -7.09 9.15
N LEU A 150 -1.65 -6.03 8.45
CA LEU A 150 -3.02 -5.52 8.46
C LEU A 150 -4.01 -6.45 7.74
N ALA A 151 -3.59 -7.10 6.66
CA ALA A 151 -4.38 -8.09 5.93
C ALA A 151 -4.82 -9.28 6.79
N ARG A 152 -4.10 -9.57 7.88
CA ARG A 152 -4.50 -10.61 8.85
C ARG A 152 -5.57 -10.16 9.84
N ILE A 153 -5.73 -8.85 10.02
CA ILE A 153 -6.64 -8.25 11.01
C ILE A 153 -7.98 -7.91 10.35
N LEU A 154 -7.97 -7.56 9.06
CA LEU A 154 -9.19 -7.30 8.30
C LEU A 154 -9.98 -8.61 8.09
N PRO A 155 -11.19 -8.73 8.65
CA PRO A 155 -12.08 -9.83 8.32
C PRO A 155 -12.40 -9.74 6.82
N LYS A 156 -12.31 -10.87 6.10
CA LYS A 156 -12.89 -10.93 4.75
C LYS A 156 -14.39 -10.67 4.89
N ASP A 157 -14.88 -9.62 4.25
CA ASP A 157 -16.32 -9.40 4.11
C ASP A 157 -16.87 -10.52 3.21
N GLU A 158 -17.21 -11.64 3.84
CA GLU A 158 -18.16 -12.61 3.32
C GLU A 158 -19.50 -11.86 3.25
N THR A 159 -19.67 -11.05 2.21
CA THR A 159 -20.98 -10.53 1.84
C THR A 159 -21.89 -11.75 1.79
N SER A 160 -22.80 -11.79 2.76
CA SER A 160 -23.85 -12.78 2.84
C SER A 160 -24.82 -12.51 1.71
N ALA A 161 -24.39 -12.75 0.47
CA ALA A 161 -25.25 -12.93 -0.67
C ALA A 161 -25.94 -14.29 -0.48
N VAL A 162 -26.91 -14.31 0.44
CA VAL A 162 -27.89 -15.40 0.52
C VAL A 162 -28.50 -15.49 -0.87
N SER A 163 -28.09 -16.51 -1.63
CA SER A 163 -28.69 -16.79 -2.92
C SER A 163 -30.18 -16.97 -2.71
N THR A 164 -31.00 -16.34 -3.55
CA THR A 164 -32.48 -16.40 -3.51
C THR A 164 -33.01 -17.84 -3.53
N ARG A 165 -32.16 -18.84 -3.83
CA ARG A 165 -32.45 -20.27 -3.79
C ARG A 165 -32.72 -20.81 -2.38
N SER A 166 -32.36 -20.10 -1.31
CA SER A 166 -32.70 -20.49 0.07
C SER A 166 -34.16 -20.21 0.46
N PHE A 167 -34.95 -19.57 -0.41
CA PHE A 167 -36.39 -19.31 -0.16
C PHE A 167 -37.34 -20.39 -0.71
N VAL A 168 -36.85 -21.48 -1.29
CA VAL A 168 -37.72 -22.59 -1.74
C VAL A 168 -37.76 -23.67 -0.66
N GLY A 169 -38.78 -23.64 0.20
CA GLY A 169 -39.07 -24.80 1.07
C GLY A 169 -39.57 -24.55 2.50
N ARG A 170 -40.30 -23.47 2.78
CA ARG A 170 -41.18 -23.43 3.98
C ARG A 170 -42.62 -23.16 3.57
N THR A 171 -43.37 -24.25 3.40
CA THR A 171 -44.82 -24.30 3.52
C THR A 171 -45.19 -24.58 4.97
#